data_AF-A0A7V9S6R0-F1
#
_entry.id   AF-A0A7V9S6R0-F1
#
_cell.length_a   1.000
_cell.length_b   1.000
_cell.length_c   1.000
_cell.angle_alpha   90.00
_cell.angle_beta   90.00
_cell.angle_gamma   90.00
#
_symmetry.space_group_name_H-M   'P 1'
#
loop_
_entity.id
_entity.type
_entity.pdbx_description
1 polymer ?
#
loop_
_entity_poly.entity_id
_entity_poly.type
_entity_poly.pdbx_seq_one_letter_code
_entity_poly.pdbx_strand_id
1 'polypeptide(L)'
;MPFLYFSSGVMTHWEADVYAHGLPADQWNARWWKYVGDFQGVEPPATRGEEFCDAATKTHINDTPAYYYNYAFATVFKFQLHDYIARQILHQPPQACNYADNKQVGAFLDRILRKGATEDWRKVLKDATGEDLSTRAMVDYFKPLQSWLEEQNKGRPIGWE
;
A
#
# COMPACT_ATOMS: atom_id res chain seq x y z
N MET A 1 1.41 3.69 6.29
CA MET A 1 2.65 3.36 5.56
C MET A 1 3.21 1.98 5.91
N PRO A 2 3.41 1.60 7.19
CA PRO A 2 4.02 0.30 7.52
C PRO A 2 3.31 -0.91 6.88
N PHE A 3 1.99 -0.83 6.79
CA PHE A 3 1.16 -1.86 6.17
C PHE A 3 1.46 -2.10 4.67
N LEU A 4 2.00 -1.12 3.93
CA LEU A 4 2.31 -1.30 2.51
C LEU A 4 3.42 -2.31 2.29
N TYR A 5 4.45 -2.29 3.12
CA TYR A 5 5.54 -3.26 3.05
C TYR A 5 5.06 -4.69 3.32
N PHE A 6 4.06 -4.84 4.20
CA PHE A 6 3.41 -6.12 4.40
C PHE A 6 2.57 -6.54 3.19
N SER A 7 1.75 -5.63 2.65
CA SER A 7 0.80 -5.98 1.60
C SER A 7 1.43 -6.19 0.23
N SER A 8 2.27 -5.26 -0.24
CA SER A 8 2.96 -5.36 -1.54
C SER A 8 4.33 -6.03 -1.45
N GLY A 9 4.90 -6.17 -0.26
CA GLY A 9 6.16 -6.89 -0.03
C GLY A 9 5.87 -8.33 0.41
N VAL A 10 5.80 -8.55 1.72
CA VAL A 10 5.73 -9.89 2.34
C VAL A 10 4.70 -10.79 1.69
N MET A 11 3.43 -10.38 1.70
CA MET A 11 2.32 -11.20 1.21
C MET A 11 2.45 -11.46 -0.29
N THR A 12 2.63 -10.40 -1.08
CA THR A 12 2.65 -10.50 -2.54
C THR A 12 3.82 -11.34 -3.04
N HIS A 13 5.02 -11.15 -2.48
CA HIS A 13 6.21 -11.89 -2.89
C HIS A 13 6.17 -13.34 -2.43
N TRP A 14 5.69 -13.61 -1.21
CA TRP A 14 5.54 -14.99 -0.72
C TRP A 14 4.52 -15.77 -1.55
N GLU A 15 3.36 -15.19 -1.84
CA GLU A 15 2.33 -15.81 -2.69
C GLU A 15 2.85 -16.04 -4.12
N ALA A 16 3.61 -15.09 -4.69
CA ALA A 16 4.23 -15.28 -6.00
C ALA A 16 5.24 -16.43 -6.00
N ASP A 17 6.09 -16.52 -4.97
CA ASP A 17 7.06 -17.60 -4.82
C ASP A 17 6.38 -18.98 -4.78
N VAL A 18 5.29 -19.10 -4.00
CA VAL A 18 4.55 -20.36 -3.87
C VAL A 18 3.75 -20.69 -5.13
N TYR A 19 3.01 -19.73 -5.67
CA TYR A 19 2.04 -19.99 -6.74
C TYR A 19 2.65 -19.98 -8.15
N ALA A 20 3.64 -19.12 -8.40
CA ALA A 20 4.19 -18.89 -9.73
C ALA A 20 5.64 -19.39 -9.88
N HIS A 21 6.41 -19.47 -8.80
CA HIS A 21 7.82 -19.83 -8.85
C HIS A 21 8.13 -21.22 -8.25
N GLY A 22 7.10 -21.92 -7.76
CA GLY A 22 7.23 -23.31 -7.31
C GLY A 22 8.07 -23.48 -6.06
N LEU A 23 8.00 -22.53 -5.11
CA LEU A 23 8.69 -22.62 -3.83
C LEU A 23 8.35 -23.94 -3.12
N PRO A 24 9.36 -24.79 -2.82
CA PRO A 24 9.15 -26.05 -2.11
C PRO A 24 8.54 -25.84 -0.73
N ALA A 25 7.66 -26.77 -0.31
CA ALA A 25 6.93 -26.68 0.95
C ALA A 25 7.85 -26.67 2.18
N ASP A 26 9.03 -27.29 2.09
CA ASP A 26 10.07 -27.30 3.12
C ASP A 26 10.90 -25.99 3.18
N GLN A 27 10.43 -24.92 2.51
CA GLN A 27 11.04 -23.59 2.53
C GLN A 27 10.00 -22.48 2.74
N TRP A 28 8.72 -22.82 2.95
CA TRP A 28 7.64 -21.86 3.01
C TRP A 28 7.78 -20.92 4.21
N ASN A 29 8.10 -21.47 5.39
CA ASN A 29 8.12 -20.67 6.60
C ASN A 29 9.39 -19.83 6.69
N ALA A 30 10.54 -20.38 6.31
CA ALA A 30 11.79 -19.64 6.19
C ALA A 30 11.65 -18.50 5.17
N ARG A 31 11.01 -18.74 4.02
CA ARG A 31 10.76 -17.67 3.02
C ARG A 31 9.86 -16.58 3.58
N TRP A 32 8.81 -16.96 4.29
CA TRP A 32 7.90 -16.00 4.94
C TRP A 32 8.68 -15.08 5.89
N TRP A 33 9.43 -15.65 6.83
CA TRP A 33 10.19 -14.86 7.81
C TRP A 33 11.33 -14.07 7.18
N LYS A 34 11.95 -14.59 6.12
CA LYS A 34 12.90 -13.80 5.32
C LYS A 34 12.24 -12.53 4.79
N TYR A 35 11.06 -12.63 4.17
CA TYR A 35 10.38 -11.46 3.64
C TYR A 35 9.86 -10.52 4.73
N VAL A 36 9.39 -11.03 5.86
CA VAL A 36 9.03 -10.20 7.02
C VAL A 36 10.24 -9.37 7.48
N GLY A 37 11.42 -9.98 7.58
CA GLY A 37 12.67 -9.28 7.86
C GLY A 37 13.02 -8.26 6.77
N ASP A 38 13.15 -8.69 5.53
CA ASP A 38 13.59 -7.85 4.40
C ASP A 38 12.68 -6.63 4.19
N PHE A 39 11.35 -6.81 4.20
CA PHE A 39 10.41 -5.74 3.88
C PHE A 39 9.97 -4.93 5.10
N GLN A 40 9.91 -5.51 6.29
CA GLN A 40 9.35 -4.84 7.47
C GLN A 40 10.35 -4.57 8.59
N GLY A 41 11.52 -5.20 8.59
CA GLY A 41 12.49 -5.11 9.68
C GLY A 41 11.98 -5.74 10.96
N VAL A 42 11.25 -6.85 10.84
CA VAL A 42 10.68 -7.58 11.97
C VAL A 42 11.26 -8.99 12.01
N GLU A 43 11.69 -9.42 13.20
CA GLU A 43 12.14 -10.79 13.46
C GLU A 43 11.12 -11.56 14.30
N PRO A 44 11.06 -12.90 14.18
CA PRO A 44 10.20 -13.70 15.04
C PRO A 44 10.73 -13.71 16.49
N PRO A 45 9.85 -13.77 17.51
CA PRO A 45 10.26 -13.77 18.92
C PRO A 45 10.94 -15.08 19.37
N ALA A 46 10.93 -16.12 18.53
CA ALA A 46 11.58 -17.40 18.74
C ALA A 46 11.86 -18.05 17.39
N THR A 47 12.74 -19.06 17.34
CA THR A 47 13.00 -19.82 16.11
C THR A 47 11.71 -20.39 15.52
N ARG A 48 11.53 -20.24 14.20
CA ARG A 48 10.37 -20.71 13.45
C ARG A 48 10.84 -21.68 12.37
N GLY A 49 10.77 -22.98 12.64
CA GLY A 49 11.12 -24.02 11.66
C GLY A 49 10.01 -24.28 10.64
N GLU A 50 10.22 -25.27 9.78
CA GLU A 50 9.28 -25.66 8.70
C GLU A 50 8.15 -26.58 9.18
N GLU A 51 8.11 -26.91 10.48
CA GLU A 51 6.94 -27.51 11.12
C GLU A 51 5.76 -26.53 11.24
N PHE A 52 6.00 -25.23 10.99
CA PHE A 52 4.99 -24.18 10.97
C PHE A 52 4.65 -23.72 9.55
N CYS A 53 3.53 -23.02 9.41
CA CYS A 53 3.15 -22.30 8.19
C CYS A 53 2.56 -20.95 8.58
N ASP A 54 3.42 -20.02 8.99
CA ASP A 54 2.97 -18.77 9.63
C ASP A 54 2.22 -17.87 8.67
N ALA A 55 2.61 -17.91 7.41
CA ALA A 55 1.90 -17.30 6.31
C ALA A 55 0.39 -17.68 6.32
N ALA A 56 0.06 -18.96 6.55
CA ALA A 56 -1.33 -19.44 6.56
C ALA A 56 -2.15 -19.00 7.79
N THR A 57 -1.52 -18.39 8.80
CA THR A 57 -2.29 -17.72 9.88
C THR A 57 -2.96 -16.44 9.41
N LYS A 58 -2.51 -15.89 8.27
CA LYS A 58 -3.13 -14.74 7.63
C LYS A 58 -4.32 -15.17 6.78
N THR A 59 -5.52 -14.79 7.19
CA THR A 59 -6.80 -15.11 6.55
C THR A 59 -6.80 -15.03 5.01
N HIS A 60 -6.17 -14.00 4.44
CA HIS A 60 -6.20 -13.78 2.99
C HIS A 60 -5.32 -14.75 2.20
N ILE A 61 -4.33 -15.39 2.84
CA ILE A 61 -3.57 -16.46 2.20
C ILE A 61 -4.43 -17.72 2.03
N ASN A 62 -5.33 -18.01 2.98
CA ASN A 62 -6.10 -19.25 3.00
C ASN A 62 -7.55 -19.11 2.51
N ASP A 63 -8.10 -17.90 2.35
CA ASP A 63 -9.46 -17.70 1.82
C ASP A 63 -9.53 -16.89 0.51
N THR A 64 -8.52 -16.06 0.21
CA THR A 64 -8.50 -15.15 -0.94
C THR A 64 -7.08 -14.98 -1.50
N PRO A 65 -6.46 -16.07 -2.00
CA PRO A 65 -5.08 -16.07 -2.44
C PRO A 65 -4.82 -15.06 -3.55
N ALA A 66 -3.63 -14.45 -3.52
CA ALA A 66 -3.15 -13.40 -4.40
C ALA A 66 -4.01 -12.13 -4.41
N TYR A 67 -4.85 -11.90 -3.41
CA TYR A 67 -5.69 -10.68 -3.35
C TYR A 67 -4.99 -9.50 -2.67
N TYR A 68 -4.02 -9.75 -1.79
CA TYR A 68 -3.62 -8.78 -0.78
C TYR A 68 -2.90 -7.53 -1.33
N TYR A 69 -2.30 -7.62 -2.51
CA TYR A 69 -1.68 -6.48 -3.20
C TYR A 69 -2.70 -5.36 -3.51
N ASN A 70 -3.99 -5.68 -3.63
CA ASN A 70 -5.05 -4.70 -3.90
C ASN A 70 -5.10 -3.58 -2.85
N TYR A 71 -4.76 -3.89 -1.59
CA TYR A 71 -4.69 -2.87 -0.54
C TYR A 71 -3.58 -1.85 -0.76
N ALA A 72 -2.46 -2.25 -1.38
CA ALA A 72 -1.39 -1.33 -1.72
C ALA A 72 -1.83 -0.37 -2.83
N PHE A 73 -2.39 -0.88 -3.92
CA PHE A 73 -2.95 -0.06 -5.00
C PHE A 73 -4.05 0.87 -4.50
N ALA A 74 -4.99 0.37 -3.71
CA ALA A 74 -6.06 1.17 -3.12
C ALA A 74 -5.51 2.33 -2.27
N THR A 75 -4.41 2.11 -1.54
CA THR A 75 -3.76 3.16 -0.75
C THR A 75 -3.18 4.25 -1.65
N VAL A 76 -2.50 3.88 -2.73
CA VAL A 76 -1.94 4.84 -3.68
C VAL A 76 -3.05 5.62 -4.39
N PHE A 77 -4.09 4.95 -4.89
CA PHE A 77 -5.27 5.61 -5.49
C PHE A 77 -5.91 6.60 -4.54
N LYS A 78 -6.09 6.21 -3.27
CA LYS A 78 -6.68 7.08 -2.25
C LYS A 78 -5.91 8.38 -2.12
N PHE A 79 -4.58 8.34 -1.99
CA PHE A 79 -3.77 9.55 -1.87
C PHE A 79 -3.77 10.39 -3.15
N GLN A 80 -3.68 9.74 -4.32
CA GLN A 80 -3.67 10.44 -5.60
C GLN A 80 -4.99 11.19 -5.87
N LEU A 81 -6.14 10.51 -5.68
CA LEU A 81 -7.45 11.14 -5.81
C LEU A 81 -7.67 12.24 -4.76
N HIS A 82 -7.23 12.00 -3.53
CA HIS A 82 -7.34 12.98 -2.45
C HIS A 82 -6.51 14.24 -2.70
N ASP A 83 -5.28 14.10 -3.19
CA ASP A 83 -4.41 15.23 -3.54
C ASP A 83 -5.02 16.08 -4.65
N TYR A 84 -5.58 15.45 -5.68
CA TYR A 84 -6.30 16.15 -6.75
C TYR A 84 -7.51 16.91 -6.19
N ILE A 85 -8.37 16.25 -5.42
CA ILE A 85 -9.55 16.88 -4.81
C ILE A 85 -9.14 18.08 -3.95
N ALA A 86 -8.18 17.87 -3.04
CA ALA A 86 -7.74 18.90 -2.11
C ALA A 86 -7.18 20.13 -2.83
N ARG A 87 -6.28 19.94 -3.79
CA ARG A 87 -5.55 21.06 -4.42
C ARG A 87 -6.30 21.69 -5.58
N GLN A 88 -6.97 20.90 -6.40
CA GLN A 88 -7.58 21.36 -7.65
C GLN A 88 -9.05 21.76 -7.50
N ILE A 89 -9.77 21.14 -6.55
CA ILE A 89 -11.21 21.42 -6.34
C ILE A 89 -11.40 22.29 -5.10
N LEU A 90 -10.82 21.89 -3.97
CA LEU A 90 -11.01 22.59 -2.70
C LEU A 90 -10.04 23.76 -2.52
N HIS A 91 -8.92 23.76 -3.24
CA HIS A 91 -7.79 24.70 -3.06
C HIS A 91 -7.32 24.77 -1.60
N GLN A 92 -7.27 23.60 -0.94
CA GLN A 92 -6.87 23.42 0.45
C GLN A 92 -5.66 22.49 0.58
N PRO A 93 -4.89 22.57 1.68
CA PRO A 93 -3.87 21.57 1.97
C PRO A 93 -4.50 20.18 2.13
N PRO A 94 -3.95 19.11 1.51
CA PRO A 94 -4.46 17.75 1.67
C PRO A 94 -4.61 17.31 3.13
N GLN A 95 -3.72 17.75 4.01
CA GLN A 95 -3.71 17.36 5.42
C GLN A 95 -4.87 17.94 6.25
N ALA A 96 -5.58 18.95 5.75
CA ALA A 96 -6.57 19.70 6.52
C ALA A 96 -7.90 19.92 5.78
N CYS A 97 -8.09 19.33 4.60
CA CYS A 97 -9.28 19.59 3.80
C CYS A 97 -10.49 18.78 4.26
N ASN A 98 -11.69 19.29 3.94
CA ASN A 98 -12.96 18.61 4.22
C ASN A 98 -13.84 18.64 2.97
N TYR A 99 -14.46 17.51 2.66
CA TYR A 99 -15.28 17.32 1.45
C TYR A 99 -16.76 17.66 1.68
N ALA A 100 -17.18 17.74 2.95
CA ALA A 100 -18.57 17.93 3.33
C ALA A 100 -19.18 19.16 2.62
N ASP A 101 -20.42 18.99 2.16
CA ASP A 101 -21.21 20.01 1.46
C ASP A 101 -20.59 20.57 0.16
N ASN A 102 -19.55 19.93 -0.37
CA ASN A 102 -18.93 20.36 -1.62
C ASN A 102 -19.49 19.59 -2.84
N LYS A 103 -20.37 20.27 -3.59
CA LYS A 103 -20.98 19.71 -4.81
C LYS A 103 -19.98 19.39 -5.93
N GLN A 104 -18.87 20.13 -6.01
CA GLN A 104 -17.86 19.89 -7.05
C GLN A 104 -17.06 18.61 -6.77
N VAL A 105 -16.73 18.34 -5.49
CA VAL A 105 -16.14 17.06 -5.08
C VAL A 105 -17.09 15.91 -5.35
N GLY A 106 -18.37 16.08 -5.03
CA GLY A 106 -19.41 15.10 -5.37
C GLY A 106 -19.46 14.80 -6.87
N ALA A 107 -19.52 15.83 -7.72
CA ALA A 107 -19.54 15.67 -9.17
C ALA A 107 -18.26 15.02 -9.72
N PHE A 108 -17.10 15.31 -9.13
CA PHE A 108 -15.83 14.68 -9.49
C PHE A 108 -15.84 13.18 -9.20
N LEU A 109 -16.19 12.79 -7.96
CA LEU A 109 -16.25 11.39 -7.55
C LEU A 109 -17.28 10.64 -8.39
N ASP A 110 -18.44 11.24 -8.59
CA ASP A 110 -19.54 10.68 -9.37
C ASP A 110 -19.14 10.34 -10.81
N ARG A 111 -18.45 11.26 -11.50
CA ARG A 111 -17.94 11.05 -12.86
C ARG A 111 -17.00 9.85 -12.96
N ILE A 112 -16.24 9.55 -11.92
CA ILE A 112 -15.31 8.43 -11.85
C ILE A 112 -16.07 7.15 -11.51
N LEU A 113 -16.84 7.17 -10.42
CA LEU A 113 -17.48 5.99 -9.84
C LEU A 113 -18.59 5.42 -10.73
N ARG A 114 -19.34 6.28 -11.46
CA ARG A 114 -20.40 5.82 -12.37
C ARG A 114 -19.91 4.92 -13.51
N LYS A 115 -18.61 4.97 -13.86
CA LYS A 115 -18.04 4.14 -14.93
C LYS A 115 -17.99 2.66 -14.56
N GLY A 116 -17.89 2.33 -13.27
CA GLY A 116 -17.72 0.97 -12.80
C GLY A 116 -16.53 0.27 -13.46
N ALA A 117 -16.72 -0.97 -13.91
CA ALA A 117 -15.69 -1.75 -14.59
C ALA A 117 -15.74 -1.66 -16.14
N THR A 118 -16.44 -0.67 -16.70
CA THR A 118 -16.63 -0.56 -18.15
C THR A 118 -15.45 0.09 -18.89
N GLU A 119 -14.52 0.69 -18.17
CA GLU A 119 -13.34 1.38 -18.70
C GLU A 119 -12.06 0.94 -18.00
N ASP A 120 -10.93 1.04 -18.69
CA ASP A 120 -9.61 0.75 -18.11
C ASP A 120 -9.30 1.72 -16.96
N TRP A 121 -9.03 1.16 -15.77
CA TRP A 121 -8.79 1.95 -14.57
C TRP A 121 -7.63 2.94 -14.73
N ARG A 122 -6.60 2.62 -15.52
CA ARG A 122 -5.44 3.49 -15.76
C ARG A 122 -5.87 4.74 -16.51
N LYS A 123 -6.71 4.55 -17.52
CA LYS A 123 -7.29 5.65 -18.29
C LYS A 123 -8.21 6.49 -17.40
N VAL A 124 -9.09 5.85 -16.62
CA VAL A 124 -9.99 6.56 -15.71
C VAL A 124 -9.22 7.42 -14.70
N LEU A 125 -8.16 6.88 -14.10
CA LEU A 125 -7.31 7.60 -13.16
C LEU A 125 -6.61 8.79 -13.82
N LYS A 126 -6.00 8.57 -14.99
CA LYS A 126 -5.28 9.61 -15.73
C LYS A 126 -6.20 10.72 -16.21
N ASP A 127 -7.36 10.37 -16.75
CA ASP A 127 -8.37 11.36 -17.17
C ASP A 127 -8.89 12.17 -15.97
N ALA A 128 -9.02 11.54 -14.80
CA ALA A 128 -9.50 12.19 -13.59
C ALA A 128 -8.47 13.11 -12.93
N THR A 129 -7.22 12.67 -12.86
CA THR A 129 -6.18 13.33 -12.05
C THR A 129 -5.09 14.02 -12.86
N GLY A 130 -4.99 13.72 -14.15
CA GLY A 130 -3.93 14.19 -15.03
C GLY A 130 -2.63 13.38 -14.95
N GLU A 131 -2.52 12.41 -14.04
CA GLU A 131 -1.30 11.63 -13.85
C GLU A 131 -1.58 10.11 -13.88
N ASP A 132 -0.62 9.33 -14.37
CA ASP A 132 -0.61 7.88 -14.22
C ASP A 132 -0.49 7.50 -12.73
N LEU A 133 -0.62 6.21 -12.39
CA LEU A 133 -0.49 5.77 -11.00
C LEU A 133 0.87 6.21 -10.42
N SER A 134 0.84 6.96 -9.32
CA SER A 134 2.03 7.56 -8.73
C SER A 134 1.96 7.59 -7.20
N THR A 135 3.09 7.30 -6.54
CA THR A 135 3.24 7.42 -5.08
C THR A 135 3.53 8.85 -4.62
N ARG A 136 3.72 9.80 -5.54
CA ARG A 136 4.03 11.20 -5.27
C ARG A 136 3.07 11.81 -4.24
N ALA A 137 1.77 11.74 -4.50
CA ALA A 137 0.74 12.32 -3.64
C ALA A 137 0.80 11.78 -2.19
N MET A 138 1.12 10.49 -2.03
CA MET A 138 1.28 9.86 -0.72
C MET A 138 2.52 10.38 0.01
N VAL A 139 3.66 10.50 -0.68
CA VAL A 139 4.89 11.08 -0.11
C VAL A 139 4.66 12.54 0.27
N ASP A 140 4.07 13.33 -0.61
CA ASP A 140 3.76 14.75 -0.37
C ASP A 140 2.83 14.94 0.83
N TYR A 141 1.84 14.05 1.00
CA TYR A 141 0.94 14.10 2.14
C TYR A 141 1.70 13.96 3.47
N PHE A 142 2.66 13.04 3.55
CA PHE A 142 3.45 12.78 4.76
C PHE A 142 4.70 13.63 4.91
N LYS A 143 5.02 14.50 3.95
CA LYS A 143 6.23 15.34 3.97
C LYS A 143 6.45 16.09 5.29
N PRO A 144 5.43 16.73 5.93
CA PRO A 144 5.64 17.39 7.23
C PRO A 144 6.07 16.42 8.33
N LEU A 145 5.48 15.21 8.37
CA LEU A 145 5.86 14.18 9.32
C LEU A 145 7.25 13.63 9.01
N GLN A 146 7.57 13.42 7.73
CA GLN A 146 8.89 12.97 7.31
C GLN A 146 9.98 13.94 7.75
N SER A 147 9.83 15.25 7.49
CA SER A 147 10.80 16.25 7.92
C SER A 147 10.95 16.30 9.45
N TRP A 148 9.86 16.10 10.19
CA TRP A 148 9.95 15.98 11.65
C TRP A 148 10.72 14.72 12.08
N LEU A 149 10.46 13.57 11.46
CA LEU A 149 11.15 12.31 11.74
C LEU A 149 12.65 12.38 11.40
N GLU A 150 13.03 13.03 10.31
CA GLU A 150 14.42 13.28 9.93
C GLU A 150 15.16 14.07 11.02
N GLU A 151 14.52 15.07 11.63
CA GLU A 151 15.07 15.79 12.77
C GLU A 151 15.20 14.89 14.01
N GLN A 152 14.14 14.17 14.36
CA GLN A 152 14.13 13.33 15.57
C GLN A 152 15.10 12.16 15.51
N ASN A 153 15.42 11.69 14.30
CA ASN A 153 16.31 10.54 14.09
C ASN A 153 17.76 10.96 13.83
N LYS A 154 18.13 12.23 13.97
CA LYS A 154 19.54 12.65 13.91
C LYS A 154 20.38 11.87 14.91
N GLY A 155 21.48 11.29 14.41
CA GLY A 155 22.39 10.46 15.21
C GLY A 155 21.91 9.04 15.48
N ARG A 156 20.75 8.63 14.95
CA ARG A 156 20.26 7.25 15.03
C ARG A 156 20.58 6.48 13.74
N PRO A 157 20.95 5.18 13.83
CA PRO A 157 20.95 4.31 12.67
C PRO A 157 19.54 4.24 12.05
N ILE A 158 19.44 4.40 10.73
CA ILE A 158 18.17 4.27 9.99
C ILE A 158 18.24 3.02 9.14
N GLY A 159 17.30 2.10 9.36
CA GLY A 159 17.25 0.80 8.71
C GLY A 159 17.36 -0.33 9.73
N TRP A 160 17.48 -1.54 9.20
CA TRP A 160 17.67 -2.77 9.94
C TRP A 160 18.64 -3.67 9.15
N GLU A 161 19.21 -4.64 9.85
CA GLU A 161 20.04 -5.70 9.25
C GLU A 161 19.22 -6.97 9.06
#